data_AF-A0A9E3DRA0-F1
#
_entry.id   AF-A0A9E3DRA0-F1
#
_cell.length_a   1.000
_cell.length_b   1.000
_cell.length_c   1.000
_cell.angle_alpha   90.00
_cell.angle_beta   90.00
_cell.angle_gamma   90.00
#
_symmetry.space_group_name_H-M   'P 1'
#
loop_
_entity.id
_entity.type
_entity.pdbx_description
1 polymer ?
#
loop_
_entity_poly.entity_id
_entity_poly.type
_entity_poly.pdbx_seq_one_letter_code
_entity_poly.pdbx_strand_id
1 'polypeptide(L)'
;MGARPRRRCGRLHAGSELANVLVERDALEEAEEQLERIRGFASHSAEGARVLDARGRLRVAQRRFEEGLQDLLAAGRGWQRAGFGRFCAARWREEAAVAYAALGNADEARRVAGEQVELARAFGRPRTLGVSLRGAGLVEGGESGLATLSEAARAVEGSRSPVELARALADYGAELRPAGLRVQARAELERALDLAHRCGARRVA
;
A
#
# COMPACT_ATOMS: atom_id res chain seq x y z
N MET A 1 31.51 -20.44 -8.20
CA MET A 1 30.35 -21.35 -8.04
C MET A 1 29.05 -20.55 -8.15
N GLY A 2 28.58 -20.32 -9.38
CA GLY A 2 27.49 -19.37 -9.66
C GLY A 2 26.11 -19.96 -9.36
N ALA A 3 25.40 -19.42 -8.36
CA ALA A 3 24.02 -19.82 -8.10
C ALA A 3 23.14 -19.62 -9.36
N ARG A 4 22.43 -20.69 -9.75
CA ARG A 4 21.55 -20.74 -10.93
C ARG A 4 20.52 -19.59 -10.91
N PRO A 5 20.26 -18.91 -12.04
CA PRO A 5 19.42 -17.70 -12.11
C PRO A 5 18.01 -17.88 -11.53
N ARG A 6 17.40 -19.06 -11.67
CA ARG A 6 16.08 -19.38 -11.07
C ARG A 6 16.08 -19.37 -9.54
N ARG A 7 17.16 -19.82 -8.88
CA ARG A 7 17.26 -19.80 -7.40
C ARG A 7 17.46 -18.38 -6.86
N ARG A 8 18.08 -17.50 -7.65
CA ARG A 8 18.28 -16.09 -7.30
C ARG A 8 16.97 -15.28 -7.38
N CYS A 9 16.17 -15.50 -8.42
CA CYS A 9 14.83 -14.87 -8.58
C CYS A 9 13.91 -15.22 -7.39
N GLY A 10 13.85 -16.50 -6.98
CA GLY A 10 13.05 -16.92 -5.83
C GLY A 10 13.47 -16.28 -4.51
N ARG A 11 14.79 -16.11 -4.28
CA ARG A 11 15.31 -15.47 -3.07
C ARG A 11 14.93 -13.99 -3.00
N LEU A 12 14.93 -13.28 -4.13
CA LEU A 12 14.53 -11.88 -4.18
C LEU A 12 13.06 -11.68 -3.94
N HIS A 13 12.23 -12.52 -4.55
CA HIS A 13 10.81 -12.47 -4.33
C HIS A 13 10.51 -12.72 -2.84
N ALA A 14 10.99 -13.84 -2.29
CA ALA A 14 10.77 -14.18 -0.88
C ALA A 14 11.32 -13.11 0.09
N GLY A 15 12.51 -12.56 -0.19
CA GLY A 15 13.09 -11.50 0.63
C GLY A 15 12.30 -10.19 0.60
N SER A 16 11.78 -9.81 -0.58
CA SER A 16 10.94 -8.61 -0.72
C SER A 16 9.58 -8.79 -0.03
N GLU A 17 8.96 -9.96 -0.16
CA GLU A 17 7.71 -10.26 0.56
C GLU A 17 7.92 -10.31 2.07
N LEU A 18 9.04 -10.86 2.54
CA LEU A 18 9.38 -10.83 3.96
C LEU A 18 9.55 -9.40 4.48
N ALA A 19 10.28 -8.54 3.75
CA ALA A 19 10.42 -7.14 4.10
C ALA A 19 9.05 -6.43 4.18
N ASN A 20 8.16 -6.68 3.20
CA ASN A 20 6.80 -6.17 3.23
C ASN A 20 6.04 -6.61 4.49
N VAL A 21 6.10 -7.89 4.84
CA VAL A 21 5.45 -8.42 6.05
C VAL A 21 6.03 -7.78 7.33
N LEU A 22 7.34 -7.57 7.39
CA LEU A 22 8.00 -6.91 8.52
C LEU A 22 7.56 -5.44 8.66
N VAL A 23 7.43 -4.72 7.54
CA VAL A 23 6.83 -3.37 7.51
C VAL A 23 5.41 -3.42 8.06
N GLU A 24 4.55 -4.35 7.60
CA GLU A 24 3.17 -4.47 8.10
C GLU A 24 3.10 -4.83 9.60
N ARG A 25 4.18 -5.37 10.18
CA ARG A 25 4.31 -5.70 11.61
C ARG A 25 5.01 -4.62 12.43
N ASP A 26 5.38 -3.50 11.81
CA ASP A 26 6.15 -2.40 12.42
C ASP A 26 7.56 -2.80 12.89
N ALA A 27 8.11 -3.87 12.34
CA ALA A 27 9.50 -4.31 12.57
C ALA A 27 10.41 -3.67 11.50
N LEU A 28 10.56 -2.35 11.55
CA LEU A 28 11.17 -1.57 10.48
C LEU A 28 12.68 -1.81 10.35
N GLU A 29 13.38 -1.98 11.48
CA GLU A 29 14.82 -2.30 11.49
C GLU A 29 15.08 -3.67 10.87
N GLU A 30 14.27 -4.68 11.25
CA GLU A 30 14.37 -6.02 10.68
C GLU A 30 14.11 -6.00 9.17
N ALA A 31 13.13 -5.20 8.72
CA ALA A 31 12.84 -5.03 7.29
C ALA A 31 14.03 -4.43 6.52
N GLU A 32 14.71 -3.42 7.09
CA GLU A 32 15.91 -2.81 6.52
C GLU A 32 17.03 -3.87 6.38
N GLU A 33 17.28 -4.65 7.44
CA GLU A 33 18.29 -5.73 7.40
C GLU A 33 17.97 -6.77 6.31
N GLN A 34 16.71 -7.17 6.16
CA GLN A 34 16.34 -8.12 5.11
C GLN A 34 16.61 -7.56 3.72
N LEU A 35 16.30 -6.28 3.48
CA LEU A 35 16.53 -5.63 2.19
C LEU A 35 18.02 -5.51 1.89
N GLU A 36 18.85 -5.21 2.89
CA GLU A 36 20.31 -5.20 2.73
C GLU A 36 20.86 -6.59 2.36
N ARG A 37 20.31 -7.68 2.92
CA ARG A 37 20.71 -9.06 2.57
C ARG A 37 20.41 -9.44 1.12
N ILE A 38 19.50 -8.73 0.47
CA ILE A 38 19.12 -8.95 -0.94
C ILE A 38 19.55 -7.80 -1.86
N ARG A 39 20.37 -6.87 -1.35
CA ARG A 39 20.90 -5.74 -2.13
C ARG A 39 21.77 -6.24 -3.29
N GLY A 40 21.76 -5.50 -4.41
CA GLY A 40 22.66 -5.74 -5.55
C GLY A 40 21.99 -6.07 -6.89
N PHE A 41 20.73 -5.71 -7.10
CA PHE A 41 20.04 -5.94 -8.37
C PHE A 41 19.83 -4.65 -9.17
N ALA A 42 20.08 -4.76 -10.48
CA ALA A 42 19.91 -3.67 -11.42
C ALA A 42 18.44 -3.26 -11.53
N SER A 43 18.19 -1.96 -11.58
CA SER A 43 16.89 -1.26 -11.68
C SER A 43 16.10 -1.53 -12.97
N HIS A 44 16.49 -2.53 -13.77
CA HIS A 44 15.99 -2.77 -15.14
C HIS A 44 15.23 -4.10 -15.30
N SER A 45 15.08 -4.91 -14.25
CA SER A 45 14.28 -6.14 -14.29
C SER A 45 13.05 -6.07 -13.37
N ALA A 46 12.08 -6.96 -13.56
CA ALA A 46 10.91 -7.09 -12.69
C ALA A 46 11.32 -7.40 -11.23
N GLU A 47 12.43 -8.11 -11.03
CA GLU A 47 13.00 -8.36 -9.71
C GLU A 47 13.59 -7.09 -9.08
N GLY A 48 14.31 -6.29 -9.86
CA GLY A 48 14.79 -4.98 -9.41
C GLY A 48 13.64 -4.05 -9.04
N ALA A 49 12.58 -4.03 -9.86
CA ALA A 49 11.37 -3.26 -9.58
C ALA A 49 10.70 -3.70 -8.25
N ARG A 50 10.65 -5.01 -7.98
CA ARG A 50 10.08 -5.54 -6.74
C ARG A 50 10.88 -5.16 -5.50
N VAL A 51 12.21 -5.23 -5.58
CA VAL A 51 13.09 -4.82 -4.45
C VAL A 51 12.94 -3.32 -4.18
N LEU A 52 12.87 -2.50 -5.23
CA LEU A 52 12.64 -1.06 -5.11
C LEU A 52 11.26 -0.74 -4.54
N ASP A 53 10.22 -1.48 -4.94
CA ASP A 53 8.87 -1.34 -4.37
C ASP A 53 8.93 -1.59 -2.84
N ALA A 54 9.46 -2.74 -2.41
CA ALA A 54 9.58 -3.07 -0.99
C ALA A 54 10.44 -2.05 -0.20
N ARG A 55 11.56 -1.58 -0.78
CA ARG A 55 12.41 -0.55 -0.13
C ARG A 55 11.72 0.81 -0.03
N GLY A 56 11.01 1.21 -1.08
CA GLY A 56 10.22 2.44 -1.08
C GLY A 56 9.16 2.42 0.00
N ARG A 57 8.45 1.29 0.15
CA ARG A 57 7.45 1.08 1.21
C ARG A 57 8.04 1.18 2.62
N LEU A 58 9.19 0.54 2.85
CA LEU A 58 9.91 0.66 4.12
C LEU A 58 10.25 2.12 4.43
N ARG A 59 10.79 2.84 3.46
CA ARG A 59 11.17 4.25 3.61
C ARG A 59 9.97 5.15 3.91
N VAL A 60 8.85 4.95 3.22
CA VAL A 60 7.59 5.65 3.53
C VAL A 60 7.13 5.35 4.95
N ALA A 61 7.17 4.09 5.39
CA ALA A 61 6.83 3.72 6.76
C ALA A 61 7.76 4.38 7.81
N GLN A 62 9.04 4.57 7.48
CA GLN A 62 10.01 5.30 8.30
C GLN A 62 9.93 6.84 8.17
N ARG A 63 8.94 7.36 7.42
CA ARG A 63 8.78 8.79 7.12
C ARG A 63 9.93 9.42 6.31
N ARG A 64 10.73 8.60 5.62
CA ARG A 64 11.74 9.02 4.64
C ARG A 64 11.08 9.20 3.28
N PHE A 65 10.17 10.18 3.17
CA PHE A 65 9.23 10.29 2.06
C PHE A 65 9.91 10.57 0.71
N GLU A 66 10.92 11.45 0.67
CA GLU A 66 11.66 11.75 -0.57
C GLU A 66 12.40 10.52 -1.09
N GLU A 67 13.15 9.84 -0.22
CA GLU A 67 13.89 8.62 -0.57
C GLU A 67 12.95 7.48 -0.99
N GLY A 68 11.84 7.34 -0.26
CA GLY A 68 10.82 6.35 -0.56
C GLY A 68 10.19 6.61 -1.92
N LEU A 69 9.78 7.85 -2.20
CA LEU A 69 9.17 8.22 -3.47
C LEU A 69 10.11 7.94 -4.65
N GLN A 70 11.40 8.27 -4.53
CA GLN A 70 12.38 7.99 -5.58
C GLN A 70 12.43 6.49 -5.94
N ASP A 71 12.41 5.62 -4.93
CA ASP A 71 12.39 4.18 -5.13
C ASP A 71 11.11 3.69 -5.77
N LEU A 72 9.96 4.17 -5.32
CA LEU A 72 8.64 3.75 -5.82
C LEU A 72 8.47 4.15 -7.29
N LEU A 73 8.92 5.35 -7.67
CA LEU A 73 8.91 5.78 -9.08
C LEU A 73 9.90 4.96 -9.93
N ALA A 74 11.05 4.60 -9.37
CA ALA A 74 11.99 3.70 -10.05
C ALA A 74 11.42 2.28 -10.21
N ALA A 75 10.71 1.77 -9.20
CA ALA A 75 9.97 0.51 -9.26
C ALA A 75 8.91 0.56 -10.37
N GLY A 76 8.11 1.62 -10.44
CA GLY A 76 7.11 1.83 -11.48
C GLY A 76 7.69 1.77 -12.90
N ARG A 77 8.81 2.47 -13.14
CA ARG A 77 9.54 2.40 -14.42
C ARG A 77 10.05 0.98 -14.72
N GLY A 78 10.55 0.27 -13.71
CA GLY A 78 11.00 -1.11 -13.85
C GLY A 78 9.87 -2.07 -14.22
N TRP A 79 8.72 -1.97 -13.56
CA TRP A 79 7.52 -2.75 -13.88
C TRP A 79 7.01 -2.46 -15.29
N GLN A 80 6.99 -1.20 -15.71
CA GLN A 80 6.61 -0.81 -17.07
C GLN A 80 7.50 -1.44 -18.13
N ARG A 81 8.83 -1.34 -17.97
CA ARG A 81 9.81 -1.92 -18.90
C ARG A 81 9.72 -3.44 -18.98
N ALA A 82 9.36 -4.09 -17.87
CA ALA A 82 9.16 -5.54 -17.81
C ALA A 82 7.82 -6.01 -18.41
N GLY A 83 7.01 -5.12 -19.00
CA GLY A 83 5.70 -5.47 -19.57
C GLY A 83 4.57 -5.55 -18.54
N PHE A 84 4.84 -5.18 -17.29
CA PHE A 84 3.91 -5.24 -16.16
C PHE A 84 3.45 -3.85 -15.70
N GLY A 85 3.46 -2.84 -16.58
CA GLY A 85 3.10 -1.45 -16.21
C GLY A 85 1.67 -1.29 -15.67
N ARG A 86 0.76 -2.20 -16.06
CA ARG A 86 -0.63 -2.29 -15.58
C ARG A 86 -0.82 -3.30 -14.44
N PHE A 87 0.26 -3.79 -13.84
CA PHE A 87 0.21 -4.75 -12.75
C PHE A 87 -0.26 -4.05 -11.48
N CYS A 88 -1.58 -4.05 -11.27
CA CYS A 88 -2.26 -3.41 -10.15
C CYS A 88 -1.87 -3.97 -8.77
N ALA A 89 -1.30 -5.17 -8.72
CA ALA A 89 -0.83 -5.78 -7.48
C ALA A 89 0.54 -5.25 -7.02
N ALA A 90 1.27 -4.51 -7.86
CA ALA A 90 2.43 -3.76 -7.38
C ALA A 90 1.94 -2.53 -6.62
N ARG A 91 2.40 -2.38 -5.37
CA ARG A 91 1.86 -1.39 -4.42
C ARG A 91 2.50 -0.02 -4.56
N TRP A 92 3.48 0.13 -5.45
CA TRP A 92 4.28 1.34 -5.56
C TRP A 92 3.46 2.62 -5.81
N ARG A 93 2.31 2.55 -6.50
CA ARG A 93 1.44 3.73 -6.72
C ARG A 93 0.76 4.19 -5.44
N GLU A 94 0.23 3.25 -4.65
CA GLU A 94 -0.44 3.56 -3.38
C GLU A 94 0.53 4.28 -2.45
N GLU A 95 1.75 3.76 -2.34
CA GLU A 95 2.76 4.24 -1.42
C GLU A 95 3.41 5.53 -1.95
N ALA A 96 3.49 5.70 -3.28
CA ALA A 96 3.93 6.93 -3.90
C ALA A 96 2.91 8.05 -3.67
N ALA A 97 1.61 7.75 -3.72
CA ALA A 97 0.56 8.72 -3.42
C ALA A 97 0.64 9.20 -1.96
N VAL A 98 0.91 8.30 -1.01
CA VAL A 98 1.17 8.66 0.39
C VAL A 98 2.41 9.55 0.51
N ALA A 99 3.51 9.20 -0.16
CA ALA A 99 4.73 10.00 -0.12
C ALA A 99 4.52 11.39 -0.74
N TYR A 100 3.84 11.49 -1.90
CA TYR A 100 3.50 12.76 -2.51
C TYR A 100 2.64 13.64 -1.59
N ALA A 101 1.63 13.06 -0.94
CA ALA A 101 0.77 13.79 -0.02
C ALA A 101 1.57 14.31 1.20
N ALA A 102 2.43 13.48 1.78
CA ALA A 102 3.29 13.88 2.90
C ALA A 102 4.29 15.00 2.53
N LEU A 103 4.70 15.06 1.26
CA LEU A 103 5.58 16.11 0.71
C LEU A 103 4.81 17.36 0.25
N GLY A 104 3.49 17.43 0.45
CA GLY A 104 2.67 18.57 0.04
C GLY A 104 2.31 18.62 -1.45
N ASN A 105 2.64 17.58 -2.22
CA ASN A 105 2.36 17.48 -3.64
C ASN A 105 0.99 16.83 -3.90
N ALA A 106 -0.08 17.51 -3.49
CA ALA A 106 -1.44 16.99 -3.50
C ALA A 106 -1.93 16.56 -4.90
N ASP A 107 -1.57 17.31 -5.96
CA ASP A 107 -2.00 16.99 -7.32
C ASP A 107 -1.39 15.69 -7.83
N GLU A 108 -0.09 15.48 -7.59
CA GLU A 108 0.59 14.23 -7.96
C GLU A 108 0.09 13.05 -7.14
N ALA A 109 -0.20 13.28 -5.84
CA ALA A 109 -0.81 12.26 -5.00
C ALA A 109 -2.17 11.81 -5.58
N ARG A 110 -3.06 12.75 -5.91
CA ARG A 110 -4.37 12.46 -6.52
C ARG A 110 -4.23 11.75 -7.85
N ARG A 111 -3.34 12.22 -8.73
CA ARG A 111 -3.09 11.63 -10.05
C ARG A 111 -2.69 10.15 -9.93
N VAL A 112 -1.68 9.85 -9.11
CA VAL A 112 -1.16 8.48 -8.95
C VAL A 112 -2.17 7.56 -8.23
N ALA A 113 -2.91 8.07 -7.24
CA ALA A 113 -3.97 7.32 -6.59
C ALA A 113 -5.12 7.00 -7.56
N GLY A 114 -5.52 7.96 -8.40
CA GLY A 114 -6.53 7.79 -9.45
C GLY A 114 -6.15 6.69 -10.44
N GLU A 115 -4.91 6.71 -10.95
CA GLU A 115 -4.39 5.65 -11.83
C GLU A 115 -4.50 4.25 -11.18
N GLN A 116 -4.18 4.15 -9.89
CA GLN A 116 -4.25 2.88 -9.16
C GLN A 116 -5.70 2.40 -9.00
N VAL A 117 -6.65 3.30 -8.78
CA VAL A 117 -8.09 2.97 -8.76
C VAL A 117 -8.57 2.50 -10.12
N GLU A 118 -8.19 3.17 -11.22
CA GLU A 118 -8.55 2.74 -12.58
C GLU A 118 -8.02 1.33 -12.89
N LEU A 119 -6.76 1.06 -12.54
CA LEU A 119 -6.16 -0.26 -12.70
C LEU A 119 -6.87 -1.32 -11.85
N ALA A 120 -7.23 -0.99 -10.61
CA ALA A 120 -7.93 -1.92 -9.71
C ALA A 120 -9.36 -2.21 -10.18
N ARG A 121 -10.08 -1.21 -10.71
CA ARG A 121 -11.40 -1.38 -11.34
C ARG A 121 -11.28 -2.32 -12.55
N ALA A 122 -10.30 -2.10 -13.42
CA ALA A 122 -10.06 -2.97 -14.57
C ALA A 122 -9.67 -4.41 -14.17
N PHE A 123 -8.99 -4.58 -13.03
CA PHE A 123 -8.64 -5.90 -12.52
C PHE A 123 -9.81 -6.67 -11.89
N GLY A 124 -10.83 -5.97 -11.40
CA GLY A 124 -12.10 -6.56 -10.99
C GLY A 124 -12.05 -7.39 -9.69
N ARG A 125 -11.00 -7.29 -8.88
CA ARG A 125 -10.93 -7.96 -7.57
C ARG A 125 -11.39 -7.03 -6.44
N PRO A 126 -12.45 -7.36 -5.68
CA PRO A 126 -13.00 -6.48 -4.64
C PRO A 126 -11.96 -6.02 -3.60
N ARG A 127 -11.10 -6.94 -3.14
CA ARG A 127 -10.00 -6.61 -2.22
C ARG A 127 -9.07 -5.55 -2.80
N THR A 128 -8.63 -5.71 -4.05
CA THR A 128 -7.71 -4.77 -4.69
C THR A 128 -8.37 -3.41 -4.88
N LEU A 129 -9.62 -3.40 -5.36
CA LEU A 129 -10.38 -2.16 -5.51
C LEU A 129 -10.54 -1.41 -4.19
N GLY A 130 -10.93 -2.11 -3.13
CA GLY A 130 -11.12 -1.48 -1.82
C GLY A 130 -9.82 -0.91 -1.23
N VAL A 131 -8.69 -1.60 -1.41
CA VAL A 131 -7.37 -1.06 -0.98
C VAL A 131 -7.00 0.20 -1.77
N SER A 132 -7.19 0.19 -3.09
CA SER A 132 -6.91 1.35 -3.95
C SER A 132 -7.80 2.55 -3.63
N LEU A 133 -9.11 2.32 -3.45
CA LEU A 133 -10.08 3.36 -3.06
C LEU A 133 -9.72 3.95 -1.70
N ARG A 134 -9.29 3.13 -0.74
CA ARG A 134 -8.87 3.62 0.58
C ARG A 134 -7.73 4.63 0.48
N GLY A 135 -6.70 4.29 -0.29
CA GLY A 135 -5.57 5.20 -0.54
C GLY A 135 -6.00 6.49 -1.23
N ALA A 136 -6.86 6.41 -2.25
CA ALA A 136 -7.40 7.58 -2.94
C ALA A 136 -8.24 8.48 -2.03
N GLY A 137 -9.09 7.88 -1.18
CA GLY A 137 -9.93 8.64 -0.25
C GLY A 137 -9.13 9.41 0.80
N LEU A 138 -8.04 8.82 1.32
CA LEU A 138 -7.13 9.49 2.25
C LEU A 138 -6.38 10.66 1.60
N VAL A 139 -5.98 10.51 0.32
CA VAL A 139 -5.29 11.56 -0.43
C VAL A 139 -6.23 12.71 -0.80
N GLU A 140 -7.48 12.40 -1.15
CA GLU A 140 -8.49 13.39 -1.51
C GLU A 140 -8.94 14.21 -0.28
N GLY A 141 -9.22 13.53 0.84
CA GLY A 141 -9.74 14.14 2.05
C GLY A 141 -11.12 14.79 1.87
N GLY A 142 -11.63 15.41 2.94
CA GLY A 142 -12.91 16.13 2.91
C GLY A 142 -14.10 15.24 2.52
N GLU A 143 -15.16 15.84 1.97
CA GLU A 143 -16.39 15.13 1.63
C GLU A 143 -16.19 14.10 0.49
N SER A 144 -15.40 14.45 -0.52
CA SER A 144 -15.07 13.55 -1.64
C SER A 144 -14.22 12.36 -1.19
N GLY A 145 -13.24 12.59 -0.30
CA GLY A 145 -12.45 11.52 0.32
C GLY A 145 -13.30 10.62 1.20
N LEU A 146 -14.21 11.19 1.99
CA LEU A 146 -15.15 10.45 2.83
C LEU A 146 -16.06 9.52 2.02
N ALA A 147 -16.63 10.01 0.91
CA ALA A 147 -17.44 9.19 0.01
C ALA A 147 -16.62 8.03 -0.59
N THR A 148 -15.36 8.30 -0.96
CA THR A 148 -14.43 7.30 -1.50
C THR A 148 -14.05 6.23 -0.45
N LEU A 149 -13.83 6.63 0.81
CA LEU A 149 -13.55 5.72 1.92
C LEU A 149 -14.76 4.83 2.26
N SER A 150 -15.97 5.37 2.16
CA SER A 150 -17.20 4.57 2.26
C SER A 150 -17.28 3.52 1.14
N GLU A 151 -16.97 3.88 -0.11
CA GLU A 151 -16.90 2.92 -1.23
C GLU A 151 -15.83 1.84 -0.97
N ALA A 152 -14.66 2.25 -0.45
CA ALA A 152 -13.58 1.33 -0.09
C ALA A 152 -14.04 0.29 0.93
N ALA A 153 -14.68 0.71 2.03
CA ALA A 153 -15.18 -0.21 3.06
C ALA A 153 -16.17 -1.23 2.49
N ARG A 154 -17.12 -0.79 1.65
CA ARG A 154 -18.09 -1.68 0.98
C ARG A 154 -17.42 -2.66 0.04
N ALA A 155 -16.43 -2.21 -0.75
CA ALA A 155 -15.70 -3.06 -1.69
C ALA A 155 -14.91 -4.17 -0.95
N VAL A 156 -14.32 -3.86 0.20
CA VAL A 156 -13.59 -4.87 1.00
C VAL A 156 -14.53 -5.76 1.82
N GLU A 157 -15.68 -5.26 2.26
CA GLU A 157 -16.67 -6.06 3.01
C GLU A 157 -17.18 -7.24 2.19
N GLY A 158 -17.33 -7.07 0.87
CA GLY A 158 -17.60 -8.15 -0.08
C GLY A 158 -16.42 -9.12 -0.31
N SER A 159 -15.26 -8.86 0.28
CA SER A 159 -14.04 -9.67 0.13
C SER A 159 -13.75 -10.47 1.40
N ARG A 160 -13.18 -11.68 1.27
CA ARG A 160 -12.71 -12.50 2.40
C ARG A 160 -11.40 -11.97 3.00
N SER A 161 -11.33 -10.69 3.36
CA SER A 161 -10.10 -9.99 3.80
C SER A 161 -10.33 -9.13 5.04
N PRO A 162 -10.46 -9.73 6.25
CA PRO A 162 -10.83 -9.02 7.47
C PRO A 162 -9.85 -7.92 7.88
N VAL A 163 -8.55 -8.10 7.58
CA VAL A 163 -7.51 -7.08 7.85
C VAL A 163 -7.74 -5.82 7.03
N GLU A 164 -8.07 -5.97 5.75
CA GLU A 164 -8.29 -4.80 4.88
C GLU A 164 -9.62 -4.13 5.20
N LEU A 165 -10.62 -4.90 5.67
CA LEU A 165 -11.89 -4.32 6.12
C LEU A 165 -11.68 -3.50 7.39
N ALA A 166 -10.92 -4.02 8.36
CA ALA A 166 -10.58 -3.28 9.58
C ALA A 166 -9.90 -1.93 9.25
N ARG A 167 -8.96 -1.93 8.29
CA ARG A 167 -8.29 -0.70 7.82
C ARG A 167 -9.25 0.29 7.19
N ALA A 168 -10.07 -0.17 6.25
CA ALA A 168 -11.03 0.69 5.56
C ALA A 168 -12.03 1.31 6.54
N LEU A 169 -12.51 0.54 7.53
CA LEU A 169 -13.40 1.03 8.57
C LEU A 169 -12.72 2.02 9.53
N ALA A 170 -11.45 1.77 9.88
CA ALA A 170 -10.67 2.68 10.72
C ALA A 170 -10.48 4.04 10.05
N ASP A 171 -10.03 4.05 8.79
CA ASP A 171 -9.79 5.26 8.01
C ASP A 171 -11.11 6.01 7.75
N TYR A 172 -12.18 5.30 7.38
CA TYR A 172 -13.51 5.89 7.20
C TYR A 172 -14.06 6.48 8.50
N GLY A 173 -13.96 5.75 9.60
CA GLY A 173 -14.37 6.21 10.93
C GLY A 173 -13.62 7.44 11.41
N ALA A 174 -12.31 7.53 11.11
CA ALA A 174 -11.49 8.69 11.42
C ALA A 174 -11.98 9.95 10.70
N GLU A 175 -12.33 9.86 9.42
CA GLU A 175 -12.82 10.98 8.59
C GLU A 175 -14.29 11.36 8.90
N LEU A 176 -15.09 10.44 9.45
CA LEU A 176 -16.46 10.75 9.90
C LEU A 176 -16.47 11.71 11.10
N ARG A 177 -15.43 11.73 11.94
CA ARG A 177 -15.34 12.62 13.11
C ARG A 177 -15.28 14.11 12.75
N PRO A 178 -14.34 14.58 11.90
CA PRO A 178 -14.31 15.98 11.48
C PRO A 178 -15.55 16.37 10.65
N ALA A 179 -16.19 15.42 9.97
CA ALA A 179 -17.46 15.62 9.26
C ALA A 179 -18.70 15.75 10.19
N GLY A 180 -18.54 15.66 11.51
CA GLY A 180 -19.62 15.81 12.49
C GLY A 180 -20.48 14.55 12.71
N LEU A 181 -20.19 13.45 12.01
CA LEU A 181 -20.95 12.20 12.05
C LEU A 181 -20.49 11.28 13.20
N ARG A 182 -20.49 11.81 14.43
CA ARG A 182 -19.84 11.18 15.60
C ARG A 182 -20.37 9.80 15.98
N VAL A 183 -21.68 9.59 15.88
CA VAL A 183 -22.31 8.29 16.20
C VAL A 183 -21.87 7.22 15.22
N GLN A 184 -21.89 7.55 13.92
CA GLN A 184 -21.46 6.64 12.87
C GLN A 184 -19.95 6.38 12.96
N ALA A 185 -19.15 7.42 13.19
CA ALA A 185 -17.69 7.30 13.40
C ALA A 185 -17.37 6.27 14.49
N ARG A 186 -18.06 6.36 15.64
CA ARG A 186 -17.88 5.42 16.74
C ARG A 186 -18.21 3.99 16.34
N ALA A 187 -19.35 3.77 15.68
CA ALA A 187 -19.77 2.45 15.23
C ALA A 187 -18.74 1.81 14.28
N GLU A 188 -18.22 2.56 13.31
CA GLU A 188 -17.23 2.02 12.36
C GLU A 188 -15.87 1.75 13.03
N LEU A 189 -15.44 2.62 13.95
CA LEU A 189 -14.20 2.42 14.72
C LEU A 189 -14.28 1.21 15.67
N GLU A 190 -15.41 1.01 16.34
CA GLU A 190 -15.64 -0.18 17.18
C GLU A 190 -15.59 -1.47 16.34
N ARG A 191 -16.23 -1.48 15.17
CA ARG A 191 -16.15 -2.61 14.21
C ARG A 191 -14.72 -2.84 13.73
N ALA A 192 -13.96 -1.78 13.44
CA ALA A 192 -12.58 -1.86 13.02
C ALA A 192 -11.71 -2.53 14.11
N LEU A 193 -11.84 -2.08 15.36
CA LEU A 193 -11.10 -2.61 16.50
C LEU A 193 -11.41 -4.09 16.74
N ASP A 194 -12.69 -4.47 16.72
CA ASP A 194 -13.12 -5.87 16.88
C ASP A 194 -12.52 -6.78 15.81
N LEU A 195 -12.52 -6.33 14.55
CA LEU A 195 -11.91 -7.07 13.45
C LEU A 195 -10.40 -7.16 13.61
N ALA A 196 -9.73 -6.05 13.92
CA ALA A 196 -8.28 -6.00 14.12
C ALA A 196 -7.83 -6.96 15.23
N HIS A 197 -8.57 -6.98 16.36
CA HIS A 197 -8.31 -7.90 17.47
C HIS A 197 -8.43 -9.36 17.04
N ARG A 198 -9.53 -9.73 16.36
CA ARG A 198 -9.75 -11.12 15.90
C ARG A 198 -8.72 -11.61 14.89
N CYS A 199 -8.14 -10.73 14.07
CA CYS A 199 -7.17 -11.10 13.04
C CYS A 199 -5.70 -10.82 13.40
N GLY A 200 -5.43 -10.27 14.58
CA GLY A 200 -4.07 -9.94 15.03
C GLY A 200 -3.41 -8.78 14.28
N ALA A 201 -4.19 -7.90 13.65
CA ALA A 201 -3.70 -6.77 12.86
C ALA A 201 -3.25 -5.59 13.75
N ARG A 202 -2.03 -5.67 14.30
CA ARG A 202 -1.49 -4.72 15.29
C ARG A 202 -1.28 -3.27 14.80
N ARG A 203 -1.16 -3.02 13.50
CA ARG A 203 -1.07 -1.64 12.94
C ARG A 203 -2.44 -0.96 12.77
N VAL A 204 -3.53 -1.69 13.02
CA VAL A 204 -4.91 -1.20 12.85
C VAL A 204 -5.61 -1.01 14.19
N ALA A 205 -5.23 -1.81 15.19
CA ALA A 205 -5.66 -1.66 16.58
C ALA A 205 -4.83 -0.56 17.28
#